data_AF-A0A1H0SRW5-F1
#
_entry.id   AF-A0A1H0SRW5-F1
#
_cell.length_a   1.000
_cell.length_b   1.000
_cell.length_c   1.000
_cell.angle_alpha   90.00
_cell.angle_beta   90.00
_cell.angle_gamma   90.00
#
_symmetry.space_group_name_H-M   'P 1'
#
loop_
_entity.id
_entity.type
_entity.pdbx_description
1 polymer ?
#
loop_
_entity_poly.entity_id
_entity_poly.type
_entity_poly.pdbx_seq_one_letter_code
_entity_poly.pdbx_strand_id
1 'polypeptide(L)'
;MAVLALGGCVVPAPDSGAFEANAEAALSSAISEARTGSLVLRTRAQGKVTNAYADTVVTAGESAIGPIEDSFGNVDPPVAGQDDLRNDVMDLLGDTADAFATARLAVRRDDVGQMQASARELAELADRMDDAKEGLE
;
A
#
# COMPACT_ATOMS: atom_id res chain seq x y z
N MET A 1 35.83 22.99 -10.00
CA MET A 1 34.84 22.78 -8.93
C MET A 1 33.79 21.85 -9.49
N ALA A 2 33.74 20.62 -8.98
CA ALA A 2 32.80 19.59 -9.40
C ALA A 2 31.47 19.81 -8.67
N VAL A 3 30.36 19.79 -9.41
CA VAL A 3 29.01 19.69 -8.84
C VAL A 3 28.47 18.34 -9.29
N LEU A 4 28.51 17.36 -8.38
CA LEU A 4 27.78 16.11 -8.55
C LEU A 4 26.30 16.41 -8.32
N ALA A 5 25.51 16.49 -9.39
CA ALA A 5 24.06 16.39 -9.31
C ALA A 5 23.70 14.90 -9.17
N LEU A 6 23.37 14.47 -7.95
CA LEU A 6 22.61 13.26 -7.70
C LEU A 6 21.16 13.52 -8.12
N GLY A 7 20.92 13.59 -9.42
CA GLY A 7 19.58 13.62 -9.97
C GLY A 7 19.02 12.20 -9.93
N GLY A 8 18.24 11.88 -8.90
CA GLY A 8 17.28 10.78 -9.01
C GLY A 8 16.34 11.13 -10.16
N CYS A 9 16.26 10.28 -11.18
CA CYS A 9 15.45 10.51 -12.37
C CYS A 9 13.96 10.38 -12.02
N VAL A 10 13.41 11.38 -11.34
CA VAL A 10 11.96 11.56 -11.23
C VAL A 10 11.48 12.11 -12.58
N VAL A 11 10.51 11.44 -13.19
CA VAL A 11 9.98 11.82 -14.50
C VAL A 11 8.61 12.43 -14.26
N PRO A 12 8.40 13.72 -14.56
CA PRO A 12 7.07 14.32 -14.53
C PRO A 12 6.12 13.53 -15.43
N ALA A 13 4.90 13.30 -14.96
CA ALA A 13 3.86 12.73 -15.81
C ALA A 13 3.63 13.64 -17.02
N PRO A 14 3.33 13.07 -18.21
CA PRO A 14 3.16 13.87 -19.44
C PRO A 14 1.97 14.83 -19.37
N ASP A 15 0.93 14.47 -18.61
CA ASP A 15 -0.24 15.30 -18.32
C ASP A 15 -0.94 14.81 -17.03
N SER A 16 -1.94 15.56 -16.59
CA SER A 16 -2.67 15.28 -15.34
C SER A 16 -3.41 13.94 -15.37
N GLY A 17 -3.95 13.53 -16.51
CA GLY A 17 -4.65 12.25 -16.65
C GLY A 17 -3.69 11.06 -16.56
N ALA A 18 -2.47 11.20 -17.10
CA ALA A 18 -1.42 10.21 -16.91
C ALA A 18 -0.99 10.10 -15.44
N PHE A 19 -0.94 11.20 -14.69
CA PHE A 19 -0.65 11.16 -13.25
C PHE A 19 -1.76 10.44 -12.47
N GLU A 20 -3.02 10.77 -12.75
CA GLU A 20 -4.20 10.14 -12.15
C GLU A 20 -4.27 8.63 -12.46
N ALA A 21 -3.96 8.22 -13.70
CA ALA A 21 -3.91 6.81 -14.06
C ALA A 21 -2.80 6.03 -13.31
N ASN A 22 -1.66 6.68 -13.02
CA ASN A 22 -0.62 6.08 -12.19
C ASN A 22 -1.07 5.95 -10.72
N ALA A 23 -1.78 6.95 -10.20
CA ALA A 23 -2.38 6.91 -8.86
C ALA A 23 -3.40 5.77 -8.75
N GLU A 24 -4.32 5.67 -9.73
CA GLU A 24 -5.33 4.60 -9.80
C GLU A 24 -4.69 3.20 -9.80
N ALA A 25 -3.64 3.01 -10.63
CA ALA A 25 -2.92 1.74 -10.70
C ALA A 25 -2.21 1.38 -9.38
N ALA A 26 -1.60 2.36 -8.71
CA ALA A 26 -0.94 2.17 -7.43
C ALA A 26 -1.96 1.78 -6.34
N LEU A 27 -3.06 2.54 -6.22
CA LEU A 27 -4.15 2.25 -5.30
C LEU A 27 -4.75 0.86 -5.57
N SER A 28 -5.09 0.53 -6.82
CA SER A 28 -5.66 -0.77 -7.19
C SER A 28 -4.78 -1.96 -6.78
N SER A 29 -3.46 -1.80 -6.95
CA SER A 29 -2.49 -2.81 -6.55
C SER A 29 -2.47 -2.98 -5.02
N ALA A 30 -2.38 -1.87 -4.28
CA ALA A 30 -2.35 -1.90 -2.82
C ALA A 30 -3.65 -2.38 -2.19
N ILE A 31 -4.82 -2.02 -2.75
CA ILE A 31 -6.13 -2.57 -2.37
C ILE A 31 -6.11 -4.09 -2.45
N SER A 32 -5.64 -4.64 -3.57
CA SER A 32 -5.62 -6.09 -3.79
C SER A 32 -4.77 -6.82 -2.74
N GLU A 33 -3.61 -6.26 -2.40
CA GLU A 33 -2.75 -6.78 -1.33
C GLU A 33 -3.44 -6.67 0.04
N ALA A 34 -3.93 -5.49 0.41
CA ALA A 34 -4.55 -5.24 1.70
C ALA A 34 -5.79 -6.14 1.94
N ARG A 35 -6.65 -6.31 0.93
CA ARG A 35 -7.81 -7.24 1.00
C ARG A 35 -7.36 -8.68 1.19
N THR A 36 -6.30 -9.10 0.49
CA THR A 36 -5.73 -10.45 0.61
C THR A 36 -5.15 -10.69 2.00
N GLY A 37 -4.37 -9.74 2.52
CA GLY A 37 -3.82 -9.76 3.87
C GLY A 37 -4.92 -9.84 4.94
N SER A 38 -5.93 -8.97 4.84
CA SER A 38 -7.11 -8.98 5.73
C SER A 38 -7.81 -10.34 5.75
N LEU A 39 -8.07 -10.93 4.57
CA LEU A 39 -8.73 -12.22 4.45
C LEU A 39 -7.92 -13.33 5.14
N VAL A 40 -6.61 -13.39 4.91
CA VAL A 40 -5.76 -14.44 5.48
C VAL A 40 -5.62 -14.29 6.99
N LEU A 41 -5.45 -13.07 7.51
CA LEU A 41 -5.41 -12.82 8.95
C LEU A 41 -6.70 -13.24 9.64
N ARG A 42 -7.86 -12.86 9.10
CA ARG A 42 -9.17 -13.27 9.62
C ARG A 42 -9.33 -14.79 9.60
N THR A 43 -8.90 -15.44 8.52
CA THR A 43 -8.97 -16.90 8.38
C THR A 43 -8.02 -17.59 9.35
N ARG A 44 -6.83 -17.02 9.60
CA ARG A 44 -5.87 -17.53 10.58
C ARG A 44 -6.36 -17.37 12.01
N ALA A 45 -6.97 -16.24 12.34
CA ALA A 45 -7.58 -16.00 13.64
C ALA A 45 -8.73 -16.99 13.94
N GLN A 46 -9.38 -17.52 12.90
CA GLN A 46 -10.41 -18.57 13.01
C GLN A 46 -9.83 -20.00 13.03
N GLY A 47 -8.51 -20.17 13.00
CA GLY A 47 -7.85 -21.48 12.98
C GLY A 47 -8.03 -22.28 11.68
N LYS A 48 -8.42 -21.61 10.58
CA LYS A 48 -8.72 -22.26 9.29
C LYS A 48 -7.54 -22.32 8.32
N VAL A 49 -6.43 -21.63 8.64
CA VAL A 49 -5.15 -21.72 7.92
C VAL A 49 -4.01 -21.84 8.91
N THR A 50 -2.88 -22.40 8.46
CA THR A 50 -1.69 -22.56 9.30
C THR A 50 -0.99 -21.22 9.53
N ASN A 51 -0.22 -21.13 10.62
CA ASN A 51 0.61 -19.95 10.91
C ASN A 51 1.63 -19.69 9.79
N ALA A 52 2.32 -20.73 9.30
CA ALA A 52 3.30 -20.61 8.23
C ALA A 52 2.71 -20.07 6.90
N TYR A 53 1.49 -20.47 6.56
CA TYR A 53 0.80 -19.94 5.39
C TYR A 53 0.46 -18.46 5.58
N ALA A 54 -0.08 -18.10 6.75
CA ALA A 54 -0.39 -16.72 7.08
C ALA A 54 0.86 -15.81 7.07
N ASP A 55 1.98 -16.26 7.65
CA ASP A 55 3.24 -15.49 7.68
C ASP A 55 3.77 -15.27 6.27
N THR A 56 3.69 -16.28 5.40
CA THR A 56 4.08 -16.15 3.98
C THR A 56 3.26 -15.09 3.26
N VAL A 57 1.93 -15.15 3.36
CA VAL A 57 1.06 -14.21 2.64
C VAL A 57 1.22 -12.78 3.17
N VAL A 58 1.25 -12.61 4.50
CA VAL A 58 1.41 -11.28 5.10
C VAL A 58 2.78 -10.68 4.77
N THR A 59 3.85 -11.48 4.80
CA THR A 59 5.19 -11.01 4.40
C THR A 59 5.25 -10.67 2.91
N ALA A 60 4.55 -11.42 2.05
CA ALA A 60 4.46 -11.12 0.63
C ALA A 60 3.74 -9.78 0.38
N GLY A 61 2.61 -9.55 1.05
CA GLY A 61 1.88 -8.27 0.99
C GLY A 61 2.72 -7.10 1.46
N GLU A 62 3.39 -7.21 2.61
CA GLU A 62 4.35 -6.20 3.10
C GLU A 62 5.43 -5.87 2.07
N SER A 63 5.98 -6.91 1.42
CA SER A 63 7.05 -6.76 0.43
C SER A 63 6.56 -6.20 -0.91
N ALA A 64 5.25 -6.25 -1.17
CA ALA A 64 4.64 -5.74 -2.39
C ALA A 64 4.38 -4.23 -2.33
N ILE A 65 4.16 -3.65 -1.14
CA ILE A 65 3.86 -2.22 -1.01
C ILE A 65 5.05 -1.34 -1.42
N GLY A 66 6.27 -1.68 -1.00
CA GLY A 66 7.46 -0.88 -1.33
C GLY A 66 7.65 -0.64 -2.84
N PRO A 67 7.61 -1.68 -3.70
CA PRO A 67 7.64 -1.49 -5.15
C PRO A 67 6.47 -0.65 -5.71
N ILE A 68 5.29 -0.69 -5.10
CA ILE A 68 4.14 0.13 -5.50
C ILE A 68 4.40 1.61 -5.16
N GLU A 69 4.88 1.89 -3.94
CA GLU A 69 5.31 3.22 -3.49
C GLU A 69 6.41 3.78 -4.38
N ASP A 70 7.44 2.98 -4.67
CA ASP A 70 8.54 3.39 -5.54
C ASP A 70 8.04 3.70 -6.96
N SER A 71 7.13 2.88 -7.50
CA SER A 71 6.59 3.08 -8.85
C SER A 71 5.82 4.39 -8.98
N PHE A 72 4.97 4.72 -8.00
CA PHE A 72 4.17 5.95 -8.03
C PHE A 72 4.96 7.17 -7.55
N GLY A 73 5.73 7.03 -6.47
CA GLY A 73 6.47 8.11 -5.82
C GLY A 73 7.59 8.72 -6.69
N ASN A 74 8.06 7.98 -7.71
CA ASN A 74 9.00 8.44 -8.73
C ASN A 74 8.33 9.16 -9.93
N VAL A 75 7.02 9.36 -9.89
CA VAL A 75 6.28 10.19 -10.84
C VAL A 75 5.98 11.53 -10.19
N ASP A 76 6.44 12.62 -10.82
CA ASP A 76 6.11 13.96 -10.36
C ASP A 76 4.76 14.42 -10.95
N PRO A 77 3.93 15.12 -10.16
CA PRO A 77 2.72 15.76 -10.67
C PRO A 77 3.11 16.84 -11.70
N PRO A 78 2.38 16.95 -12.82
CA PRO A 78 2.66 17.93 -13.87
C PRO A 78 2.27 19.36 -13.46
N VAL A 79 1.39 19.52 -12.47
CA VAL A 79 0.94 20.81 -11.93
C VAL A 79 0.84 20.75 -10.41
N ALA A 80 1.13 21.87 -9.73
CA ALA A 80 1.09 21.97 -8.26
C ALA A 80 -0.30 21.66 -7.66
N GLY A 81 -1.37 21.74 -8.45
CA GLY A 81 -2.72 21.37 -8.02
C GLY A 81 -2.92 19.87 -7.78
N GLN A 82 -1.93 19.02 -8.11
CA GLN A 82 -1.98 17.57 -7.91
C GLN A 82 -1.00 17.10 -6.80
N ASP A 83 -0.36 18.02 -6.08
CA ASP A 83 0.52 17.69 -4.94
C ASP A 83 -0.26 16.99 -3.83
N ASP A 84 -1.51 17.42 -3.57
CA ASP A 84 -2.38 16.82 -2.56
C ASP A 84 -2.71 15.36 -2.93
N LEU A 85 -3.06 15.09 -4.19
CA LEU A 85 -3.29 13.73 -4.68
C LEU A 85 -2.05 12.85 -4.48
N ARG A 86 -0.86 13.37 -4.79
CA ARG A 86 0.38 12.63 -4.56
C ARG A 86 0.54 12.26 -3.09
N ASN A 87 0.34 13.22 -2.20
CA ASN A 87 0.50 13.01 -0.76
C ASN A 87 -0.53 12.01 -0.23
N ASP A 88 -1.80 12.17 -0.61
CA ASP A 88 -2.89 11.28 -0.17
C ASP A 88 -2.63 9.82 -0.58
N VAL A 89 -2.19 9.60 -1.82
CA VAL A 89 -1.84 8.24 -2.29
C VAL A 89 -0.64 7.69 -1.54
N MET A 90 0.44 8.47 -1.39
CA MET A 90 1.65 8.02 -0.68
C MET A 90 1.37 7.72 0.79
N ASP A 91 0.53 8.52 1.45
CA ASP A 91 0.13 8.32 2.84
C ASP A 91 -0.68 7.02 2.99
N LEU A 92 -1.64 6.74 2.08
CA LEU A 92 -2.40 5.49 2.10
C LEU A 92 -1.54 4.25 1.86
N LEU A 93 -0.54 4.35 0.97
CA LEU A 93 0.41 3.26 0.74
C LEU A 93 1.28 3.03 1.97
N GLY A 94 1.80 4.11 2.59
CA GLY A 94 2.59 4.04 3.82
C GLY A 94 1.83 3.44 4.99
N ASP A 95 0.60 3.91 5.23
CA ASP A 95 -0.31 3.35 6.24
C ASP A 95 -0.52 1.83 6.01
N THR A 96 -0.63 1.41 4.75
CA THR A 96 -0.80 -0.01 4.37
C THR A 96 0.46 -0.82 4.65
N ALA A 97 1.66 -0.29 4.34
CA ALA A 97 2.93 -0.94 4.67
C ALA A 97 3.08 -1.16 6.19
N ASP A 98 2.76 -0.15 6.99
CA ASP A 98 2.82 -0.22 8.46
C ASP A 98 1.80 -1.22 9.04
N ALA A 99 0.59 -1.27 8.48
CA ALA A 99 -0.42 -2.26 8.86
C ALA A 99 0.04 -3.69 8.57
N PHE A 100 0.71 -3.92 7.42
CA PHE A 100 1.30 -5.22 7.08
C PHE A 100 2.45 -5.61 8.02
N ALA A 101 3.34 -4.67 8.36
CA ALA A 101 4.41 -4.91 9.32
C ALA A 101 3.85 -5.31 10.70
N THR A 102 2.79 -4.63 11.15
CA THR A 102 2.07 -4.96 12.39
C THR A 102 1.43 -6.35 12.30
N ALA A 103 0.76 -6.65 11.19
CA ALA A 103 0.18 -7.96 10.94
C ALA A 103 1.22 -9.09 10.97
N ARG A 104 2.40 -8.89 10.38
CA ARG A 104 3.48 -9.89 10.39
C ARG A 104 3.93 -10.19 11.81
N LEU A 105 4.10 -9.17 12.64
CA LEU A 105 4.42 -9.35 14.06
C LEU A 105 3.32 -10.12 14.80
N ALA A 106 2.05 -9.82 14.52
CA ALA A 106 0.91 -10.52 15.12
C ALA A 106 0.93 -12.02 14.78
N VAL A 107 1.11 -12.35 13.48
CA VAL A 107 1.20 -13.74 13.03
C VAL A 107 2.35 -14.48 13.70
N ARG A 108 3.56 -13.89 13.71
CA ARG A 108 4.75 -14.54 14.29
C ARG A 108 4.65 -14.76 15.79
N ARG A 109 3.90 -13.91 16.49
CA ARG A 109 3.65 -14.03 17.94
C ARG A 109 2.45 -14.92 18.28
N ASP A 110 1.75 -15.42 17.27
CA ASP A 110 0.47 -16.10 17.40
C ASP A 110 -0.59 -15.28 18.17
N ASP A 111 -0.52 -13.95 18.04
CA ASP A 111 -1.42 -13.02 18.72
C ASP A 111 -2.73 -12.89 17.94
N VAL A 112 -3.71 -13.73 18.29
CA VAL A 112 -5.02 -13.78 17.63
C VAL A 112 -5.77 -12.44 17.74
N GLY A 113 -5.65 -11.74 18.87
CA GLY A 113 -6.31 -10.45 19.06
C GLY A 113 -5.76 -9.38 18.12
N GLN A 114 -4.43 -9.31 18.04
CA GLN A 114 -3.76 -8.39 17.12
C GLN A 114 -4.00 -8.78 15.65
N MET A 115 -4.04 -10.07 15.30
CA MET A 115 -4.41 -10.50 13.93
C MET A 115 -5.80 -10.00 13.52
N GLN A 116 -6.78 -10.05 14.43
CA GLN A 116 -8.14 -9.53 14.16
C GLN A 116 -8.19 -8.01 14.06
N ALA A 117 -7.34 -7.30 14.81
CA ALA A 117 -7.20 -5.85 14.69
C ALA A 117 -6.59 -5.48 13.34
N SER A 118 -5.44 -6.06 12.99
CA SER A 118 -4.77 -5.79 11.72
C SER A 118 -5.59 -6.24 10.51
N ALA A 119 -6.42 -7.29 10.63
CA ALA A 119 -7.36 -7.66 9.57
C ALA A 119 -8.41 -6.58 9.31
N ARG A 120 -8.90 -5.90 10.35
CA ARG A 120 -9.87 -4.80 10.20
C ARG A 120 -9.20 -3.57 9.62
N GLU A 121 -8.04 -3.22 10.16
CA GLU A 121 -7.22 -2.10 9.69
C GLU A 121 -6.88 -2.21 8.20
N LEU A 122 -6.39 -3.37 7.74
CA LEU A 122 -6.14 -3.61 6.31
C LEU A 122 -7.42 -3.55 5.46
N ALA A 123 -8.57 -3.97 6.00
CA ALA A 123 -9.83 -3.85 5.28
C ALA A 123 -10.29 -2.39 5.15
N GLU A 124 -10.17 -1.61 6.23
CA GLU A 124 -10.51 -0.19 6.29
C GLU A 124 -9.58 0.65 5.40
N LEU A 125 -8.28 0.34 5.36
CA LEU A 125 -7.33 0.98 4.43
C LEU A 125 -7.66 0.64 2.98
N ALA A 126 -8.04 -0.60 2.70
CA ALA A 126 -8.50 -0.97 1.36
C ALA A 126 -9.79 -0.24 0.96
N ASP A 127 -10.74 -0.02 1.89
CA ASP A 127 -11.93 0.81 1.63
C ASP A 127 -11.54 2.27 1.35
N ARG A 128 -10.65 2.87 2.16
CA ARG A 128 -10.16 4.25 1.93
C ARG A 128 -9.45 4.41 0.59
N MET A 129 -8.65 3.42 0.18
CA MET A 129 -7.99 3.43 -1.12
C MET A 129 -8.99 3.25 -2.26
N ASP A 130 -10.03 2.42 -2.11
CA ASP A 130 -11.11 2.31 -3.10
C ASP A 130 -11.85 3.65 -3.24
N ASP A 131 -12.22 4.30 -2.14
CA ASP A 131 -12.87 5.62 -2.15
C ASP A 131 -11.98 6.69 -2.83
N ALA A 132 -10.67 6.70 -2.50
CA ALA A 132 -9.72 7.61 -3.12
C ALA A 132 -9.58 7.38 -4.63
N LYS A 133 -9.60 6.10 -5.06
CA LYS A 133 -9.53 5.69 -6.46
C LYS A 133 -10.81 6.09 -7.21
N GLU A 134 -11.99 5.87 -6.64
CA GLU A 134 -13.27 6.29 -7.23
C GLU A 134 -13.37 7.82 -7.39
N GLY A 135 -12.70 8.59 -6.54
CA GLY A 135 -12.61 10.04 -6.68
C GLY A 135 -11.79 10.54 -7.87
N LEU A 136 -11.10 9.64 -8.59
CA LEU A 136 -10.31 9.95 -9.79
C LEU A 136 -11.11 9.77 -11.10
N GLU A 137 -12.28 9.12 -11.06
CA GLU A 137 -13.16 8.87 -12.22
C GLU A 137 -14.11 10.04 -12.53
#